data_AF-A0A358FWW6-F1
#
_entry.id   AF-A0A358FWW6-F1
#
_cell.length_a   1.000
_cell.length_b   1.000
_cell.length_c   1.000
_cell.angle_alpha   90.00
_cell.angle_beta   90.00
_cell.angle_gamma   90.00
#
_symmetry.space_group_name_H-M   'P 1'
#
loop_
_entity.id
_entity.type
_entity.pdbx_description
1 polymer ?
#
loop_
_entity_poly.entity_id
_entity_poly.type
_entity_poly.pdbx_seq_one_letter_code
_entity_poly.pdbx_strand_id
1 'polypeptide(L)' 'SVLCSDDCKGICDVCGVDRNEVPCECVVVVRDDRWAALDDLHLDD' A
#
# COMPACT_ATOMS: atom_id res chain seq x y z
N SER A 1 20.67 -13.69 9.42
CA SER A 1 21.14 -12.32 9.69
C SER A 1 19.95 -11.39 9.53
N VAL A 2 19.81 -10.39 10.40
CA VAL A 2 18.86 -9.30 10.19
C VAL A 2 19.60 -8.23 9.39
N LEU A 3 19.12 -7.94 8.18
CA LEU A 3 19.76 -6.99 7.26
C LEU A 3 19.32 -5.54 7.49
N CYS A 4 18.16 -5.31 8.12
CA CYS A 4 17.70 -3.96 8.46
C CYS A 4 17.79 -3.69 9.97
N SER A 5 18.09 -2.44 10.33
CA SER A 5 17.92 -1.95 11.70
C SER A 5 16.45 -1.90 12.09
N ASP A 6 16.16 -1.78 13.39
CA ASP A 6 14.79 -1.67 13.89
C ASP A 6 14.06 -0.40 13.37
N ASP A 7 14.82 0.66 13.07
CA ASP A 7 14.30 1.94 12.57
C ASP A 7 14.24 2.03 11.03
N CYS A 8 14.60 0.95 10.32
CA CYS A 8 14.59 0.91 8.87
C CYS A 8 13.18 1.11 8.32
N LYS A 9 12.93 2.23 7.64
CA LYS A 9 11.62 2.54 7.04
C LYS A 9 11.30 1.65 5.84
N GLY A 10 12.34 1.08 5.20
CA GLY A 10 12.24 0.16 4.07
C GLY A 10 11.85 0.83 2.75
N ILE A 11 11.75 0.02 1.70
CA ILE A 11 11.34 0.45 0.36
C ILE A 11 9.82 0.55 0.26
N CYS A 12 9.28 1.54 -0.47
CA CYS A 12 7.86 1.59 -0.80
C CYS A 12 7.49 0.47 -1.79
N ASP A 13 6.50 -0.34 -1.46
CA ASP A 13 5.99 -1.44 -2.29
C ASP A 13 5.22 -0.97 -3.54
N VAL A 14 4.72 0.26 -3.53
CA VAL A 14 4.02 0.86 -4.68
C VAL A 14 4.99 1.45 -5.71
N CYS A 15 5.97 2.25 -5.29
CA CYS A 15 6.84 3.01 -6.21
C CYS A 15 8.32 2.66 -6.14
N GLY A 16 8.76 1.82 -5.19
CA GLY A 16 10.14 1.35 -5.09
C GLY A 16 11.12 2.34 -4.46
N VAL A 17 10.67 3.49 -3.97
CA VAL A 17 11.56 4.49 -3.36
C VAL A 17 12.06 4.05 -1.98
N ASP A 18 13.32 4.39 -1.64
CA ASP A 18 13.83 4.25 -0.29
C ASP A 18 13.23 5.33 0.62
N ARG A 19 12.38 4.92 1.56
CA ARG A 19 11.70 5.81 2.51
C ARG A 19 12.65 6.40 3.57
N ASN A 20 13.89 5.92 3.62
CA ASN A 20 14.94 6.51 4.46
C ASN A 20 15.55 7.75 3.81
N GLU A 21 15.58 7.84 2.47
CA GLU A 21 16.19 8.95 1.75
C GLU A 21 15.19 10.07 1.42
N VAL A 22 13.97 9.70 1.01
CA VAL A 22 12.96 10.68 0.58
C VAL A 22 11.56 10.34 1.10
N PRO A 23 10.70 11.35 1.32
CA PRO A 23 9.30 11.13 1.64
C PRO A 23 8.56 10.47 0.46
N CYS A 24 7.60 9.60 0.78
CA CYS A 24 6.74 8.94 -0.19
C CYS A 24 5.29 9.36 0.04
N GLU A 25 4.63 9.80 -1.03
CA GLU A 25 3.24 10.27 -1.01
C GLU A 25 2.29 9.27 -1.72
N CYS A 26 2.70 8.01 -1.90
CA CYS A 26 1.85 7.00 -2.50
C CYS A 26 0.59 6.79 -1.66
N VAL A 27 -0.56 7.03 -2.27
CA VAL A 27 -1.85 6.71 -1.66
C VAL A 27 -2.05 5.20 -1.76
N VAL A 28 -1.88 4.50 -0.64
CA VAL A 28 -2.26 3.09 -0.54
C VAL A 28 -3.76 3.04 -0.32
N VAL A 29 -4.51 2.92 -1.42
CA VAL A 29 -5.91 2.53 -1.31
C VAL A 29 -5.90 1.03 -1.01
N VAL A 30 -6.14 0.66 0.25
CA VAL A 30 -6.39 -0.74 0.62
C VAL A 30 -7.76 -1.10 0.06
N ARG A 31 -7.79 -1.44 -1.22
CA ARG A 31 -8.93 -2.06 -1.87
C ARG A 31 -8.67 -3.55 -1.89
N ASP A 32 -9.47 -4.29 -1.14
CA ASP A 32 -9.40 -5.74 -1.16
C ASP A 32 -10.09 -6.23 -2.43
N ASP A 33 -9.29 -6.76 -3.36
CA ASP A 33 -9.73 -7.23 -4.68
C ASP A 33 -10.88 -8.24 -4.60
N ARG A 34 -11.03 -8.97 -3.47
CA ARG A 34 -12.15 -9.91 -3.29
C ARG A 34 -13.50 -9.21 -3.26
N TRP A 35 -13.51 -7.95 -2.83
CA TRP A 35 -14.70 -7.11 -2.79
C TRP A 35 -14.84 -6.24 -4.05
N ALA A 36 -13.96 -6.40 -5.04
CA ALA A 36 -14.01 -5.66 -6.30
C ALA A 36 -15.39 -5.68 -6.95
N ALA A 37 -16.04 -6.85 -6.93
CA ALA A 37 -17.34 -7.09 -7.54
C ALA A 37 -18.52 -6.34 -6.86
N LEU A 38 -18.34 -5.83 -5.64
CA LEU A 38 -19.40 -5.07 -4.96
C LEU A 38 -19.51 -3.62 -5.42
N ASP A 39 -18.55 -3.08 -6.16
CA ASP A 39 -18.64 -1.68 -6.63
C ASP A 39 -19.82 -1.46 -7.58
N ASP A 40 -20.20 -2.50 -8.32
CA ASP A 40 -21.31 -2.45 -9.28
C ASP A 40 -22.63 -2.96 -8.67
N LEU A 41 -22.66 -3.21 -7.35
CA LEU A 41 -23.88 -3.69 -6.69
C LEU A 41 -24.89 -2.55 -6.53
N HIS A 42 -25.92 -2.55 -7.37
CA HIS A 42 -27.12 -1.74 -7.18
C HIS A 42 -28.14 -2.54 -6.37
N LEU A 43 -28.50 -2.03 -5.20
CA LEU A 43 -29.63 -2.54 -4.43
C LEU A 43 -30.87 -1.78 -4.90
N ASP A 44 -31.78 -2.48 -5.57
CA ASP A 44 -33.12 -1.97 -5.85
C ASP A 44 -33.96 -2.02 -4.55
N ASP A 45 -34.71 -0.95 -4.25
CA ASP A 45 -35.61 -0.84 -3.08
C ASP A 45 -36.85 -1.73 -3.18
#